data_AF-B8HTC9-F1
#
_entry.id   AF-B8HTC9-F1
#
_cell.length_a   1.000
_cell.length_b   1.000
_cell.length_c   1.000
_cell.angle_alpha   90.00
_cell.angle_beta   90.00
_cell.angle_gamma   90.00
#
_symmetry.space_group_name_H-M   'P 1'
#
loop_
_entity.id
_entity.type
_entity.pdbx_description
1 polymer ?
#
loop_
_entity_poly.entity_id
_entity_poly.type
_entity_poly.pdbx_seq_one_letter_code
_entity_poly.pdbx_strand_id
1 'polypeptide(L)'
;MQLKVMTVAIATWGLLWLGACSSTQTATPPSSSTPASENPSAATSSPTASPDPTTAVKLGTHGGQGGQVIESGPYHLELLTFKEADNTHIDFFLQKGDNHEPIPNAKVTAQVQLPDGSQQSLDMKYDDNGKHYVAILPTAAPGEYKIAILTDIDGEKVNGRFSFKQ
;
A
#
# COMPACT_ATOMS: atom_id res chain seq x y z
N MET A 1 59.36 27.17 -18.47
CA MET A 1 59.03 28.46 -17.83
C MET A 1 58.08 28.19 -16.66
N GLN A 2 58.08 29.02 -15.63
CA GLN A 2 57.40 28.79 -14.34
C GLN A 2 56.08 29.58 -14.22
N LEU A 3 55.24 29.20 -13.24
CA LEU A 3 54.06 29.92 -12.71
C LEU A 3 52.81 29.97 -13.65
N LYS A 4 51.57 30.00 -13.15
CA LYS A 4 51.12 30.26 -11.75
C LYS A 4 49.81 29.53 -11.41
N VAL A 5 49.67 29.10 -10.15
CA VAL A 5 48.40 28.64 -9.56
C VAL A 5 47.54 29.84 -9.17
N MET A 6 46.23 29.80 -9.40
CA MET A 6 45.26 30.63 -8.67
C MET A 6 44.08 29.79 -8.19
N THR A 7 44.09 29.48 -6.90
CA THR A 7 42.93 28.99 -6.15
C THR A 7 42.06 30.19 -5.79
N VAL A 8 40.76 30.12 -6.10
CA VAL A 8 39.77 31.09 -5.59
C VAL A 8 38.79 30.33 -4.71
N ALA A 9 38.92 30.53 -3.39
CA ALA A 9 37.94 30.06 -2.42
C ALA A 9 36.90 31.17 -2.21
N ILE A 10 35.63 30.87 -2.45
CA ILE A 10 34.51 31.74 -2.06
C ILE A 10 33.75 31.01 -0.96
N ALA A 11 33.97 31.45 0.27
CA ALA A 11 33.13 31.09 1.40
C ALA A 11 32.05 32.17 1.55
N THR A 12 30.78 31.78 1.41
CA THR A 12 29.64 32.63 1.78
C THR A 12 28.68 31.81 2.62
N TRP A 13 28.52 32.20 3.88
CA TRP A 13 27.53 31.64 4.79
C TRP A 13 26.13 32.06 4.36
N GLY A 14 25.18 31.12 4.36
CA GLY A 14 23.76 31.34 4.08
C GLY A 14 22.90 30.76 5.19
N LEU A 15 21.97 31.56 5.72
CA LEU A 15 21.32 31.32 7.02
C LEU A 15 20.28 30.18 7.02
N LEU A 16 20.13 29.58 8.20
CA LEU A 16 19.02 28.73 8.61
C LEU A 16 17.67 29.46 8.44
N TRP A 17 16.65 28.78 7.92
CA TRP A 17 15.24 29.18 8.03
C TRP A 17 14.41 28.02 8.59
N LEU A 18 14.02 28.11 9.86
CA LEU A 18 13.06 27.20 10.48
C LEU A 18 11.64 27.77 10.30
N GLY A 19 10.84 27.15 9.44
CA GLY A 19 9.43 27.46 9.26
C GLY A 19 8.53 26.45 9.98
N ALA A 20 8.34 26.60 11.29
CA ALA A 20 7.40 25.78 12.06
C ALA A 20 6.06 26.50 12.22
N CYS A 21 5.08 26.19 11.36
CA CYS A 21 3.71 26.67 11.50
C CYS A 21 2.85 25.64 12.27
N SER A 22 2.70 25.83 13.58
CA SER A 22 1.71 25.13 14.39
C SER A 22 0.38 25.88 14.40
N SER A 23 -0.63 25.35 13.72
CA SER A 23 -2.00 25.89 13.75
C SER A 23 -2.86 25.16 14.78
N THR A 24 -2.74 25.54 16.06
CA THR A 24 -3.70 25.18 17.11
C THR A 24 -4.87 26.17 17.13
N GLN A 25 -6.10 25.69 16.95
CA GLN A 25 -7.30 26.47 17.26
C GLN A 25 -8.30 25.59 18.03
N THR A 26 -8.82 26.12 19.14
CA THR A 26 -9.57 25.38 20.16
C THR A 26 -10.95 25.99 20.36
N ALA A 27 -11.99 25.16 20.35
CA ALA A 27 -13.35 25.27 20.96
C ALA A 27 -14.05 26.65 21.04
N THR A 28 -15.35 26.77 20.74
CA THR A 28 -16.44 26.28 21.63
C THR A 28 -17.83 26.28 20.93
N PRO A 29 -18.84 25.57 21.50
CA PRO A 29 -20.20 25.50 20.96
C PRO A 29 -21.19 26.47 21.64
N PRO A 30 -22.39 26.69 21.04
CA PRO A 30 -23.59 27.09 21.78
C PRO A 30 -24.64 25.96 21.82
N SER A 31 -25.14 25.67 23.03
CA SER A 31 -26.31 24.81 23.25
C SER A 31 -27.61 25.61 23.13
N SER A 32 -28.66 25.02 22.56
CA SER A 32 -30.05 25.42 22.79
C SER A 32 -30.98 24.19 22.74
N SER A 33 -32.10 24.25 23.46
CA SER A 33 -32.71 23.07 24.08
C SER A 33 -34.18 22.80 23.72
N THR A 34 -34.55 21.49 23.79
CA THR A 34 -35.89 20.93 24.11
C THR A 34 -37.08 21.14 23.15
N PRO A 35 -38.16 20.31 23.22
CA PRO A 35 -38.40 19.11 24.03
C PRO A 35 -38.74 17.83 23.20
N ALA A 36 -39.10 16.74 23.88
CA ALA A 36 -39.27 15.38 23.33
C ALA A 36 -40.72 14.89 23.22
N SER A 37 -40.95 13.90 22.34
CA SER A 37 -42.07 12.91 22.27
C SER A 37 -41.84 12.03 21.02
N GLU A 38 -42.04 10.71 20.94
CA GLU A 38 -42.44 9.66 21.90
C GLU A 38 -41.64 8.34 21.65
N ASN A 39 -42.08 7.22 22.24
CA ASN A 39 -41.63 5.84 21.98
C ASN A 39 -42.90 4.95 21.88
N PRO A 40 -42.96 3.92 21.00
CA PRO A 40 -42.90 2.57 21.57
C PRO A 40 -42.24 1.47 20.71
N SER A 41 -41.33 0.73 21.36
CA SER A 41 -41.33 -0.74 21.49
C SER A 41 -41.09 -1.68 20.28
N ALA A 42 -39.86 -2.19 20.22
CA ALA A 42 -39.47 -3.60 20.11
C ALA A 42 -40.03 -4.53 19.00
N ALA A 43 -39.11 -5.11 18.21
CA ALA A 43 -39.15 -6.52 17.79
C ALA A 43 -37.74 -7.07 17.55
N THR A 44 -37.50 -8.30 18.00
CA THR A 44 -36.22 -9.03 17.86
C THR A 44 -36.20 -9.84 16.56
N SER A 45 -35.12 -9.73 15.78
CA SER A 45 -34.66 -10.83 14.91
C SER A 45 -33.19 -10.65 14.54
N SER A 46 -32.36 -11.63 14.92
CA SER A 46 -31.05 -11.86 14.32
C SER A 46 -31.22 -12.45 12.91
N PRO A 47 -30.20 -12.27 12.05
CA PRO A 47 -29.54 -13.48 11.59
C PRO A 47 -28.03 -13.43 11.80
N THR A 48 -27.49 -14.51 12.35
CA THR A 48 -26.08 -14.87 12.20
C THR A 48 -25.82 -15.15 10.72
N ALA A 49 -24.91 -14.39 10.11
CA ALA A 49 -24.31 -14.74 8.84
C ALA A 49 -22.79 -14.74 9.00
N SER A 50 -22.19 -15.93 8.99
CA SER A 50 -20.74 -16.06 8.82
C SER A 50 -20.37 -15.56 7.42
N PRO A 51 -19.31 -14.75 7.26
CA PRO A 51 -18.65 -14.63 5.98
C PRO A 51 -17.85 -15.92 5.73
N ASP A 52 -18.42 -16.82 4.94
CA ASP A 52 -17.68 -17.85 4.21
C ASP A 52 -16.72 -17.17 3.19
N PRO A 53 -15.71 -17.88 2.63
CA PRO A 53 -14.50 -17.24 2.13
C PRO A 53 -14.72 -16.28 0.97
N THR A 54 -13.93 -15.21 0.99
CA THR A 54 -13.81 -14.13 0.01
C THR A 54 -14.23 -14.53 -1.41
N THR A 55 -15.44 -14.15 -1.79
CA THR A 55 -15.90 -14.20 -3.18
C THR A 55 -14.94 -13.37 -4.04
N ALA A 56 -14.16 -14.03 -4.89
CA ALA A 56 -13.38 -13.36 -5.93
C ALA A 56 -14.36 -12.69 -6.91
N VAL A 57 -14.58 -11.38 -6.73
CA VAL A 57 -15.46 -10.60 -7.60
C VAL A 57 -14.74 -10.39 -8.92
N LYS A 58 -15.01 -11.26 -9.90
CA LYS A 58 -14.46 -11.18 -11.26
C LYS A 58 -15.05 -9.99 -12.01
N LEU A 59 -14.57 -8.78 -11.68
CA LEU A 59 -15.05 -7.51 -12.20
C LEU A 59 -14.28 -7.10 -13.47
N GLY A 60 -14.91 -7.29 -14.63
CA GLY A 60 -14.45 -6.71 -15.90
C GLY A 60 -13.35 -7.49 -16.63
N THR A 61 -13.41 -7.49 -17.95
CA THR A 61 -12.44 -8.15 -18.86
C THR A 61 -11.22 -7.27 -19.15
N HIS A 62 -10.53 -6.83 -18.10
CA HIS A 62 -9.32 -6.00 -18.17
C HIS A 62 -8.08 -6.74 -17.63
N GLY A 63 -7.77 -7.90 -18.21
CA GLY A 63 -6.47 -8.61 -18.10
C GLY A 63 -5.97 -9.09 -16.72
N GLY A 64 -6.52 -8.60 -15.61
CA GLY A 64 -6.09 -8.91 -14.25
C GLY A 64 -6.64 -10.22 -13.68
N GLN A 65 -6.03 -10.67 -12.61
CA GLN A 65 -6.34 -11.89 -11.85
C GLN A 65 -7.45 -11.69 -10.81
N GLY A 66 -7.91 -10.45 -10.59
CA GLY A 66 -8.98 -10.10 -9.65
C GLY A 66 -8.48 -9.53 -8.33
N GLY A 67 -7.25 -9.02 -8.31
CA GLY A 67 -6.64 -8.31 -7.18
C GLY A 67 -6.87 -6.81 -7.21
N GLN A 68 -6.06 -6.09 -6.43
CA GLN A 68 -6.01 -4.63 -6.45
C GLN A 68 -5.01 -4.16 -7.50
N VAL A 69 -5.47 -3.37 -8.46
CA VAL A 69 -4.67 -2.87 -9.59
C VAL A 69 -4.23 -1.42 -9.36
N ILE A 70 -2.97 -1.12 -9.71
CA ILE A 70 -2.45 0.23 -9.91
C ILE A 70 -1.82 0.29 -11.32
N GLU A 71 -2.30 1.23 -12.14
CA GLU A 71 -1.64 1.58 -13.41
C GLU A 71 -0.61 2.68 -13.17
N SER A 72 0.62 2.49 -13.66
CA SER A 72 1.74 3.43 -13.49
C SER A 72 2.49 3.62 -14.81
N GLY A 73 2.05 4.60 -15.60
CA GLY A 73 2.60 4.81 -16.94
C GLY A 73 2.31 3.59 -17.83
N PRO A 74 3.34 2.89 -18.38
CA PRO A 74 3.15 1.68 -19.17
C PRO A 74 3.07 0.39 -18.33
N TYR A 75 3.02 0.48 -16.99
CA TYR A 75 3.12 -0.66 -16.08
C TYR A 75 1.80 -0.94 -15.35
N HIS A 76 1.41 -2.21 -15.33
CA HIS A 76 0.28 -2.74 -14.57
C HIS A 76 0.81 -3.48 -13.33
N LEU A 77 0.36 -3.05 -12.16
CA LEU A 77 0.79 -3.55 -10.85
C LEU A 77 -0.43 -4.11 -10.12
N GLU A 78 -0.58 -5.43 -10.06
CA GLU A 78 -1.72 -6.08 -9.40
C GLU A 78 -1.29 -6.87 -8.17
N LEU A 79 -1.95 -6.64 -7.04
CA LEU A 79 -1.71 -7.31 -5.76
C LEU A 79 -2.87 -8.24 -5.40
N LEU A 80 -2.56 -9.51 -5.15
CA LEU A 80 -3.47 -10.49 -4.55
C LEU A 80 -2.89 -10.96 -3.21
N THR A 81 -3.77 -11.21 -2.24
CA THR A 81 -3.36 -11.68 -0.91
C THR A 81 -4.30 -12.76 -0.41
N PHE A 82 -3.75 -13.89 0.03
CA PHE A 82 -4.54 -15.03 0.50
C PHE A 82 -4.19 -15.35 1.96
N LYS A 83 -5.22 -15.54 2.78
CA LYS A 83 -5.08 -16.00 4.16
C LYS A 83 -4.77 -17.50 4.15
N GLU A 84 -3.63 -17.88 4.72
CA GLU A 84 -3.37 -19.27 5.13
C GLU A 84 -3.55 -19.40 6.66
N ALA A 85 -3.25 -20.57 7.23
CA ALA A 85 -3.50 -20.83 8.66
C ALA A 85 -2.77 -19.84 9.58
N ASP A 86 -1.45 -19.71 9.41
CA ASP A 86 -0.57 -18.89 10.24
C ASP A 86 0.15 -17.77 9.45
N ASN A 87 -0.07 -17.70 8.14
CA ASN A 87 0.67 -16.82 7.23
C ASN A 87 -0.26 -16.15 6.20
N THR A 88 0.24 -15.13 5.51
CA THR A 88 -0.42 -14.51 4.36
C THR A 88 0.43 -14.72 3.11
N HIS A 89 -0.14 -15.36 2.09
CA HIS A 89 0.42 -15.44 0.75
C HIS A 89 0.26 -14.08 0.05
N ILE A 90 1.31 -13.56 -0.56
CA ILE A 90 1.29 -12.28 -1.30
C ILE A 90 1.79 -12.53 -2.72
N ASP A 91 0.88 -12.40 -3.67
CA ASP A 91 1.16 -12.48 -5.10
C ASP A 91 1.13 -11.07 -5.71
N PHE A 92 2.17 -10.74 -6.47
CA PHE A 92 2.31 -9.46 -7.12
C PHE A 92 2.62 -9.64 -8.61
N PHE A 93 1.64 -9.34 -9.45
CA PHE A 93 1.77 -9.35 -10.91
C PHE A 93 2.33 -8.01 -11.35
N LEU A 94 3.51 -8.04 -11.94
CA LEU A 94 4.19 -6.89 -12.52
C LEU A 94 4.24 -7.07 -14.04
N GLN A 95 3.49 -6.25 -14.76
CA GLN A 95 3.24 -6.41 -16.19
C GLN A 95 3.47 -5.09 -16.95
N LYS A 96 3.66 -5.18 -18.26
CA LYS A 96 3.89 -4.03 -19.16
C LYS A 96 2.92 -4.03 -20.34
N GLY A 97 2.43 -2.83 -20.68
CA GLY A 97 1.62 -2.57 -21.87
C GLY A 97 0.22 -3.19 -21.87
N ASP A 98 -0.56 -2.85 -22.88
CA ASP A 98 -1.97 -3.27 -23.04
C ASP A 98 -2.14 -4.80 -23.19
N ASN A 99 -1.05 -5.52 -23.52
CA ASN A 99 -1.00 -6.98 -23.59
C ASN A 99 -0.69 -7.67 -22.24
N HIS A 100 -0.47 -6.90 -21.16
CA HIS A 100 -0.18 -7.39 -19.82
C HIS A 100 1.03 -8.34 -19.77
N GLU A 101 2.11 -7.99 -20.49
CA GLU A 101 3.30 -8.84 -20.60
C GLU A 101 4.07 -8.91 -19.26
N PRO A 102 4.28 -10.10 -18.66
CA PRO A 102 4.96 -10.22 -17.37
C PRO A 102 6.42 -9.77 -17.40
N ILE A 103 6.89 -9.13 -16.33
CA ILE A 103 8.27 -8.66 -16.17
C ILE A 103 9.02 -9.58 -15.18
N PRO A 104 9.80 -10.58 -15.63
CA PRO A 104 10.40 -11.59 -14.74
C PRO A 104 11.68 -11.14 -14.01
N ASN A 105 12.33 -10.07 -14.48
CA ASN A 105 13.71 -9.72 -14.09
C ASN A 105 13.83 -8.50 -13.15
N ALA A 106 12.72 -8.04 -12.56
CA ALA A 106 12.71 -6.92 -11.63
C ALA A 106 13.20 -7.34 -10.23
N LYS A 107 13.77 -6.39 -9.47
CA LYS A 107 13.93 -6.56 -8.02
C LYS A 107 12.66 -6.06 -7.35
N VAL A 108 11.99 -6.91 -6.58
CA VAL A 108 10.72 -6.57 -5.93
C VAL A 108 10.83 -6.81 -4.42
N THR A 109 10.52 -5.77 -3.64
CA THR A 109 10.50 -5.82 -2.17
C THR A 109 9.15 -5.31 -1.67
N ALA A 110 8.48 -6.09 -0.83
CA ALA A 110 7.28 -5.70 -0.12
C ALA A 110 7.64 -5.12 1.26
N GLN A 111 7.32 -3.86 1.50
CA GLN A 111 7.36 -3.25 2.84
C GLN A 111 5.95 -3.26 3.43
N VAL A 112 5.71 -4.14 4.41
CA VAL A 112 4.39 -4.38 4.99
C VAL A 112 4.34 -3.76 6.39
N GLN A 113 3.38 -2.87 6.63
CA GLN A 113 2.92 -2.49 7.96
C GLN A 113 1.81 -3.45 8.39
N LEU A 114 2.02 -4.11 9.53
CA LEU A 114 1.10 -5.02 10.19
C LEU A 114 -0.03 -4.26 10.93
N PRO A 115 -1.14 -4.94 11.32
CA PRO A 115 -2.25 -4.31 12.04
C PRO A 115 -1.88 -3.68 13.39
N ASP A 116 -0.80 -4.15 14.03
CA ASP A 116 -0.24 -3.58 15.27
C ASP A 116 0.64 -2.33 15.02
N GLY A 117 0.85 -1.95 13.75
CA GLY A 117 1.67 -0.83 13.31
C GLY A 117 3.14 -1.16 13.09
N SER A 118 3.61 -2.35 13.47
CA SER A 118 4.99 -2.81 13.21
C SER A 118 5.24 -3.05 11.71
N GLN A 119 6.51 -3.15 11.31
CA GLN A 119 6.89 -3.25 9.89
C GLN A 119 7.76 -4.48 9.62
N GLN A 120 7.53 -5.10 8.46
CA GLN A 120 8.34 -6.17 7.90
C GLN A 120 8.74 -5.83 6.46
N SER A 121 9.92 -6.28 6.04
CA SER A 121 10.42 -6.16 4.68
C SER A 121 10.65 -7.54 4.11
N LEU A 122 9.98 -7.87 3.01
CA LEU A 122 10.04 -9.17 2.35
C LEU A 122 10.61 -9.00 0.94
N ASP A 123 11.67 -9.74 0.61
CA ASP A 123 12.09 -9.89 -0.78
C ASP A 123 11.14 -10.84 -1.49
N MET A 124 10.47 -10.36 -2.54
CA MET A 124 9.61 -11.21 -3.36
C MET A 124 10.43 -11.97 -4.40
N LYS A 125 10.05 -13.20 -4.71
CA LYS A 125 10.74 -14.06 -5.69
C LYS A 125 9.81 -14.33 -6.86
N TYR A 126 10.32 -14.23 -8.08
CA TYR A 126 9.53 -14.52 -9.26
C TYR A 126 9.25 -16.03 -9.38
N ASP A 127 7.98 -16.40 -9.55
CA ASP A 127 7.56 -17.74 -9.96
C ASP A 127 7.40 -17.78 -11.48
N ASP A 128 8.23 -18.58 -12.14
CA ASP A 128 8.16 -18.82 -13.57
C ASP A 128 6.90 -19.55 -14.01
N ASN A 129 6.22 -20.29 -13.14
CA ASN A 129 4.99 -20.99 -13.49
C ASN A 129 3.77 -20.06 -13.44
N GLY A 130 3.60 -19.34 -12.32
CA GLY A 130 2.52 -18.37 -12.11
C GLY A 130 2.73 -17.00 -12.76
N LYS A 131 3.94 -16.70 -13.25
CA LYS A 131 4.32 -15.43 -13.90
C LYS A 131 4.12 -14.17 -13.04
N HIS A 132 4.37 -14.30 -11.74
CA HIS A 132 4.26 -13.22 -10.75
C HIS A 132 5.34 -13.32 -9.68
N TYR A 133 5.46 -12.31 -8.83
CA TYR A 133 6.34 -12.32 -7.67
C TYR A 133 5.58 -12.80 -6.44
N VAL A 134 6.16 -13.72 -5.69
CA VAL A 134 5.59 -14.31 -4.47
C VAL A 134 6.39 -13.88 -3.25
N ALA A 135 5.71 -13.58 -2.15
CA ALA A 135 6.29 -13.59 -0.80
C ALA A 135 5.30 -14.16 0.23
N ILE A 136 5.84 -14.81 1.26
CA ILE A 136 5.07 -15.27 2.41
C ILE A 136 5.32 -14.32 3.58
N LEU A 137 4.26 -13.67 4.06
CA LEU A 137 4.28 -12.89 5.29
C LEU A 137 4.00 -13.85 6.46
N PRO A 138 4.88 -13.98 7.46
CA PRO A 138 4.76 -14.96 8.56
C PRO A 138 3.76 -14.51 9.64
N THR A 139 2.58 -14.06 9.23
CA THR A 139 1.42 -13.79 10.08
C THR A 139 0.13 -13.71 9.25
N ALA A 140 -0.98 -14.10 9.86
CA ALA A 140 -2.35 -13.94 9.34
C ALA A 140 -3.25 -13.20 10.35
N ALA A 141 -2.67 -12.37 11.24
CA ALA A 141 -3.41 -11.63 12.27
C ALA A 141 -4.56 -10.80 11.66
N PRO A 142 -5.75 -10.76 12.28
CA PRO A 142 -6.89 -10.04 11.72
C PRO A 142 -6.67 -8.51 11.78
N GLY A 143 -7.12 -7.80 10.75
CA GLY A 143 -7.05 -6.33 10.70
C GLY A 143 -6.52 -5.76 9.39
N GLU A 144 -6.23 -4.45 9.38
CA GLU A 144 -5.75 -3.71 8.21
C GLU A 144 -4.22 -3.81 8.07
N TYR A 145 -3.76 -4.24 6.91
CA TYR A 145 -2.36 -4.23 6.49
C TYR A 145 -2.15 -3.13 5.47
N LYS A 146 -1.00 -2.46 5.49
CA LYS A 146 -0.60 -1.52 4.43
C LYS A 146 0.70 -2.01 3.82
N ILE A 147 0.80 -1.98 2.50
CA ILE A 147 1.96 -2.52 1.79
C ILE A 147 2.44 -1.53 0.74
N ALA A 148 3.72 -1.21 0.79
CA ALA A 148 4.42 -0.55 -0.30
C ALA A 148 5.24 -1.59 -1.06
N ILE A 149 4.87 -1.86 -2.31
CA ILE A 149 5.68 -2.67 -3.22
C ILE A 149 6.69 -1.74 -3.88
N LEU A 150 7.97 -2.01 -3.65
CA LEU A 150 9.08 -1.32 -4.28
C LEU A 150 9.60 -2.18 -5.42
N THR A 151 9.61 -1.65 -6.64
CA THR A 151 10.18 -2.35 -7.80
C THR A 151 11.39 -1.61 -8.37
N ASP A 152 12.29 -2.37 -8.96
CA ASP A 152 13.41 -1.90 -9.76
C ASP A 152 13.43 -2.72 -11.06
N ILE A 153 13.08 -2.08 -12.17
CA ILE A 153 13.01 -2.65 -13.52
C ILE A 153 14.19 -2.06 -14.29
N ASP A 154 15.32 -2.76 -14.30
CA ASP A 154 16.57 -2.33 -14.95
C ASP A 154 17.02 -0.88 -14.58
N GLY A 155 16.76 -0.47 -13.34
CA GLY A 155 17.05 0.87 -12.80
C GLY A 155 15.84 1.82 -12.74
N GLU A 156 14.73 1.51 -13.44
CA GLU A 156 13.48 2.26 -13.34
C GLU A 156 12.70 1.88 -12.07
N LYS A 157 12.19 2.87 -11.33
CA LYS A 157 11.46 2.66 -10.07
C LYS A 157 9.96 2.80 -10.28
N VAL A 158 9.21 1.71 -10.10
CA VAL A 158 7.75 1.68 -10.30
C VAL A 158 7.08 1.13 -9.06
N ASN A 159 6.72 2.01 -8.12
CA ASN A 159 6.29 1.60 -6.78
C ASN A 159 4.77 1.65 -6.62
N GLY A 160 4.19 0.60 -6.05
CA GLY A 160 2.77 0.52 -5.68
C GLY A 160 2.53 0.72 -4.19
N ARG A 161 1.35 1.23 -3.81
CA ARG A 161 0.89 1.28 -2.42
C ARG A 161 -0.54 0.75 -2.33
N PHE A 162 -0.72 -0.32 -1.57
CA PHE A 162 -2.00 -1.01 -1.41
C PHE A 162 -2.33 -1.16 0.08
N SER A 163 -3.56 -1.54 0.40
CA SER A 163 -3.93 -2.02 1.73
C SER A 163 -4.90 -3.19 1.63
N PHE A 164 -4.87 -4.10 2.59
CA PHE A 164 -5.72 -5.29 2.58
C PHE A 164 -6.15 -5.67 4.00
N LYS A 165 -7.15 -6.55 4.11
CA LYS A 165 -7.63 -7.08 5.38
C LYS A 165 -7.51 -8.59 5.43
N GLN A 166 -7.24 -9.10 6.63
CA GLN A 166 -7.23 -10.53 6.99
C GLN A 166 -8.12 -10.77 8.22
#